data_AF-A0A843YLK4-F1
#
_entry.id   AF-A0A843YLK4-F1
#
_cell.length_a   1.000
_cell.length_b   1.000
_cell.length_c   1.000
_cell.angle_alpha   90.00
_cell.angle_beta   90.00
_cell.angle_gamma   90.00
#
_symmetry.space_group_name_H-M   'P 1'
#
loop_
_entity.id
_entity.type
_entity.pdbx_description
1 polymer ?
#
loop_
_entity_poly.entity_id
_entity_poly.type
_entity_poly.pdbx_seq_one_letter_code
_entity_poly.pdbx_strand_id
1 'polypeptide(L)'
;MFSFQEQFSAATKAHFEAQLALLNSLTTTAFAGVEKVIELNLSAAKASLEETSGTAKQLIGAKDAQEFLSISAAQAKPNADKAAAYGRHLAGIASGTQTELTKAAEAQIAETSRRINALIDEVSKNAPAGSENAIAILKSVIGNANAGYEQLNKSAKQAVEALEANLNNAATQFAQTTEKAARATKK
;
A
#
# COMPACT_ATOMS: atom_id res chain seq x y z
N MET A 1 -11.99 39.51 23.93
CA MET A 1 -12.42 39.05 22.59
C MET A 1 -11.22 39.17 21.68
N PHE A 2 -10.73 38.06 21.12
CA PHE A 2 -9.61 38.09 20.19
C PHE A 2 -10.01 38.87 18.94
N SER A 3 -9.11 39.72 18.44
CA SER A 3 -9.35 40.49 17.23
C SER A 3 -9.51 39.57 16.01
N PHE A 4 -10.21 40.03 14.97
CA PHE A 4 -10.33 39.32 13.70
C PHE A 4 -8.95 38.94 13.13
N GLN A 5 -7.93 39.79 13.32
CA GLN A 5 -6.54 39.49 12.95
C GLN A 5 -5.94 38.30 13.72
N GLU A 6 -6.20 38.17 15.02
CA GLU A 6 -5.71 37.05 15.83
C GLU A 6 -6.38 35.72 15.48
N GLN A 7 -7.69 35.74 15.24
CA GLN A 7 -8.42 34.53 14.78
C GLN A 7 -7.94 34.07 13.41
N PHE A 8 -7.71 35.00 12.48
CA PHE A 8 -7.20 34.70 11.15
C PHE A 8 -5.77 34.13 11.20
N SER A 9 -4.90 34.72 12.03
CA SER A 9 -3.53 34.23 12.25
C SER A 9 -3.52 32.82 12.85
N ALA A 10 -4.34 32.57 13.87
CA ALA A 10 -4.48 31.25 14.50
C ALA A 10 -5.02 30.20 13.52
N ALA A 11 -6.03 30.53 12.73
CA ALA A 11 -6.58 29.64 11.70
C ALA A 11 -5.56 29.30 10.61
N THR A 12 -4.80 30.31 10.15
CA THR A 12 -3.73 30.12 9.15
C THR A 12 -2.62 29.22 9.69
N LYS A 13 -2.20 29.44 10.95
CA LYS A 13 -1.20 28.60 11.62
C LYS A 13 -1.69 27.16 11.76
N ALA A 14 -2.90 26.96 12.25
CA ALA A 14 -3.49 25.63 12.42
C ALA A 14 -3.69 24.89 11.08
N HIS A 15 -3.89 25.61 9.99
CA HIS A 15 -3.93 25.04 8.64
C HIS A 15 -2.55 24.57 8.18
N PHE A 16 -1.51 25.37 8.41
CA PHE A 16 -0.14 25.00 8.05
C PHE A 16 0.37 23.81 8.88
N GLU A 17 0.07 23.79 10.18
CA GLU A 17 0.39 22.65 11.06
C GLU A 17 -0.31 21.36 10.60
N ALA A 18 -1.58 21.45 10.19
CA ALA A 18 -2.31 20.31 9.64
C ALA A 18 -1.71 19.80 8.32
N GLN A 19 -1.30 20.70 7.42
CA GLN A 19 -0.61 20.30 6.19
C GLN A 19 0.73 19.61 6.46
N LEU A 20 1.52 20.14 7.39
CA LEU A 20 2.78 19.52 7.80
C LEU A 20 2.56 18.16 8.47
N ALA A 21 1.53 18.04 9.32
CA ALA A 21 1.18 16.77 9.96
C ALA A 21 0.78 15.70 8.93
N LEU A 22 -0.04 16.06 7.94
CA LEU A 22 -0.40 15.17 6.84
C LEU A 22 0.84 14.75 6.04
N LEU A 23 1.68 15.71 5.64
CA LEU A 23 2.90 15.41 4.88
C LEU A 23 3.85 14.48 5.65
N ASN A 24 4.03 14.72 6.94
CA ASN A 24 4.82 13.84 7.81
C ASN A 24 4.20 12.44 7.88
N SER A 25 2.89 12.33 8.12
CA SER A 25 2.21 11.04 8.20
C SER A 25 2.32 10.24 6.90
N LEU A 26 2.10 10.88 5.75
CA LEU A 26 2.25 10.25 4.44
C LEU A 26 3.69 9.80 4.19
N THR A 27 4.66 10.64 4.51
CA THR A 27 6.08 10.35 4.34
C THR A 27 6.50 9.18 5.23
N THR A 28 6.22 9.23 6.53
CA THR A 28 6.52 8.15 7.48
C THR A 28 5.88 6.83 7.03
N THR A 29 4.64 6.86 6.56
CA THR A 29 3.95 5.66 6.07
C THR A 29 4.63 5.09 4.82
N ALA A 30 5.02 5.94 3.87
CA ALA A 30 5.73 5.52 2.67
C ALA A 30 7.09 4.90 3.01
N PHE A 31 7.86 5.52 3.92
CA PHE A 31 9.14 4.97 4.39
C PHE A 31 8.97 3.64 5.11
N ALA A 32 7.95 3.49 5.95
CA ALA A 32 7.64 2.21 6.60
C ALA A 32 7.31 1.10 5.57
N GLY A 33 6.66 1.46 4.45
CA GLY A 33 6.46 0.55 3.32
C GLY A 33 7.79 0.09 2.70
N VAL A 34 8.72 1.03 2.47
CA VAL A 34 10.07 0.72 1.95
C VAL A 34 10.85 -0.16 2.90
N GLU A 35 10.82 0.13 4.20
CA GLU A 35 11.46 -0.69 5.24
C GLU A 35 10.98 -2.15 5.19
N LYS A 36 9.66 -2.37 5.06
CA LYS A 36 9.09 -3.71 4.92
C LYS A 36 9.55 -4.42 3.65
N VAL A 37 9.73 -3.70 2.54
CA VAL A 37 10.29 -4.30 1.30
C VAL A 37 11.76 -4.69 1.51
N ILE A 38 12.55 -3.87 2.18
CA ILE A 38 13.95 -4.20 2.52
C ILE A 38 14.00 -5.43 3.42
N GLU A 39 13.15 -5.48 4.45
CA GLU A 39 13.02 -6.63 5.35
C GLU A 39 12.65 -7.92 4.62
N LEU A 40 11.70 -7.83 3.66
CA LEU A 40 11.33 -8.95 2.80
C LEU A 40 12.51 -9.45 1.97
N ASN A 41 13.28 -8.55 1.36
CA ASN A 41 14.46 -8.91 0.57
C ASN A 41 15.53 -9.58 1.43
N LEU A 42 15.79 -9.06 2.64
CA LEU A 42 16.76 -9.64 3.56
C LEU A 42 16.33 -11.04 4.03
N SER A 43 15.05 -11.21 4.35
CA SER A 43 14.48 -12.52 4.72
C SER A 43 14.58 -13.53 3.57
N ALA A 44 14.27 -13.12 2.34
CA ALA A 44 14.41 -13.97 1.16
C ALA A 44 15.87 -14.37 0.89
N ALA A 45 16.81 -13.43 1.06
CA ALA A 45 18.24 -13.70 0.90
C ALA A 45 18.76 -14.69 1.96
N LYS A 46 18.38 -14.51 3.23
CA LYS A 46 18.73 -15.44 4.31
C LYS A 46 18.20 -16.85 4.05
N ALA A 47 16.91 -16.96 3.71
CA ALA A 47 16.28 -18.25 3.39
C ALA A 47 16.97 -18.93 2.19
N SER A 48 17.33 -18.17 1.16
CA SER A 48 18.03 -18.69 -0.02
C SER A 48 19.43 -19.21 0.32
N LEU A 49 20.18 -18.53 1.20
CA LEU A 49 21.51 -18.96 1.64
C LEU A 49 21.45 -20.26 2.46
N GLU A 50 20.51 -20.35 3.41
CA GLU A 50 20.31 -21.54 4.25
C GLU A 50 19.96 -22.77 3.39
N GLU A 51 19.08 -22.60 2.40
CA GLU A 51 18.66 -23.69 1.53
C GLU A 51 19.71 -24.09 0.48
N THR A 52 20.48 -23.12 -0.03
CA THR A 52 21.56 -23.41 -0.97
C THR A 52 22.61 -24.31 -0.33
N SER A 53 22.91 -24.13 0.97
CA SER A 53 23.82 -25.01 1.71
C SER A 53 23.31 -26.47 1.75
N GLY A 54 22.01 -26.67 1.99
CA GLY A 54 21.40 -28.00 2.00
C GLY A 54 21.40 -28.66 0.62
N THR A 55 20.97 -27.91 -0.40
CA THR A 55 20.91 -28.38 -1.79
C THR A 55 22.31 -28.69 -2.33
N ALA A 56 23.30 -27.85 -2.04
CA ALA A 56 24.68 -28.06 -2.47
C ALA A 56 25.27 -29.34 -1.88
N LYS A 57 25.00 -29.64 -0.60
CA LYS A 57 25.42 -30.91 0.02
C LYS A 57 24.80 -32.13 -0.68
N GLN A 58 23.53 -32.05 -1.06
CA GLN A 58 22.85 -33.12 -1.79
C GLN A 58 23.46 -33.30 -3.18
N LEU A 59 23.70 -32.20 -3.91
CA LEU A 59 24.29 -32.24 -5.26
C LEU A 59 25.73 -32.79 -5.26
N ILE A 60 26.56 -32.39 -4.29
CA ILE A 60 27.94 -32.91 -4.14
C ILE A 60 27.94 -34.40 -3.78
N GLY A 61 26.92 -34.87 -3.06
CA GLY A 61 26.75 -36.27 -2.69
C GLY A 61 26.11 -37.15 -3.76
N ALA A 62 25.73 -36.61 -4.92
CA ALA A 62 25.10 -37.36 -6.00
C ALA A 62 26.06 -38.41 -6.58
N LYS A 63 25.59 -39.65 -6.73
CA LYS A 63 26.39 -40.80 -7.17
C LYS A 63 26.56 -40.86 -8.68
N ASP A 64 25.63 -40.27 -9.42
CA ASP A 64 25.62 -40.25 -10.88
C ASP A 64 24.83 -39.05 -11.42
N ALA A 65 24.86 -38.88 -12.75
CA ALA A 65 24.16 -37.80 -13.43
C ALA A 65 22.63 -37.88 -13.28
N GLN A 66 22.07 -39.07 -13.06
CA GLN A 66 20.64 -39.26 -12.90
C GLN A 66 20.16 -38.79 -11.52
N GLU A 67 20.93 -39.07 -10.46
CA GLU A 67 20.70 -38.55 -9.11
C GLU A 67 20.86 -37.01 -9.08
N PHE A 68 21.88 -36.47 -9.77
CA PHE A 68 22.06 -35.02 -9.92
C PHE A 68 20.85 -34.32 -10.56
N LEU A 69 20.35 -34.86 -11.67
CA LEU A 69 19.17 -34.32 -12.36
C LEU A 69 17.91 -34.45 -11.50
N SER A 70 17.77 -35.55 -10.75
CA SER A 70 16.65 -35.77 -9.85
C SER A 70 16.62 -34.75 -8.71
N ILE A 71 17.77 -34.48 -8.08
CA ILE A 71 17.90 -33.43 -7.04
C ILE A 71 17.60 -32.06 -7.62
N SER A 72 18.11 -31.75 -8.81
CA SER A 72 17.84 -30.47 -9.49
C SER A 72 16.36 -30.28 -9.81
N ALA A 73 15.69 -31.32 -10.30
CA ALA A 73 14.25 -31.30 -10.61
C ALA A 73 13.39 -31.16 -9.35
N ALA A 74 13.81 -31.76 -8.23
CA ALA A 74 13.11 -31.66 -6.94
C ALA A 74 13.02 -30.21 -6.42
N GLN A 75 13.97 -29.34 -6.80
CA GLN A 75 13.98 -27.93 -6.39
C GLN A 75 13.07 -27.02 -7.22
N ALA A 76 12.57 -27.48 -8.38
CA ALA A 76 11.74 -26.65 -9.26
C ALA A 76 10.44 -26.17 -8.57
N LYS A 77 9.72 -27.09 -7.92
CA LYS A 77 8.46 -26.76 -7.22
C LYS A 77 8.71 -25.86 -5.98
N PRO A 78 9.62 -26.20 -5.05
CA PRO A 78 9.93 -25.32 -3.92
C PRO A 78 10.33 -23.90 -4.34
N ASN A 79 11.12 -23.75 -5.41
CA ASN A 79 11.52 -22.43 -5.91
C ASN A 79 10.35 -21.63 -6.48
N ALA A 80 9.44 -22.31 -7.19
CA ALA A 80 8.19 -21.71 -7.67
C ALA A 80 7.31 -21.22 -6.53
N ASP A 81 7.11 -22.06 -5.51
CA ASP A 81 6.28 -21.74 -4.34
C ASP A 81 6.86 -20.55 -3.57
N LYS A 82 8.19 -20.43 -3.47
CA LYS A 82 8.88 -19.27 -2.87
C LYS A 82 8.74 -17.99 -3.67
N ALA A 83 8.89 -18.05 -4.99
CA ALA A 83 8.68 -16.89 -5.85
C ALA A 83 7.23 -16.37 -5.73
N ALA A 84 6.25 -17.28 -5.72
CA ALA A 84 4.85 -16.94 -5.51
C ALA A 84 4.60 -16.38 -4.10
N ALA A 85 5.25 -16.91 -3.06
CA ALA A 85 5.17 -16.37 -1.71
C ALA A 85 5.76 -14.95 -1.63
N TYR A 86 6.94 -14.71 -2.19
CA TYR A 86 7.57 -13.40 -2.26
C TYR A 86 6.64 -12.37 -2.94
N GLY A 87 6.05 -12.74 -4.08
CA GLY A 87 5.06 -11.89 -4.77
C GLY A 87 3.86 -11.56 -3.89
N ARG A 88 3.29 -12.54 -3.18
CA ARG A 88 2.18 -12.31 -2.24
C ARG A 88 2.57 -11.41 -1.08
N HIS A 89 3.76 -11.58 -0.50
CA HIS A 89 4.27 -10.70 0.55
C HIS A 89 4.45 -9.27 0.05
N LEU A 90 5.01 -9.09 -1.15
CA LEU A 90 5.16 -7.77 -1.75
C LEU A 90 3.81 -7.08 -1.99
N ALA A 91 2.81 -7.81 -2.49
CA ALA A 91 1.44 -7.30 -2.62
C ALA A 91 0.81 -6.93 -1.28
N GLY A 92 1.05 -7.73 -0.23
CA GLY A 92 0.63 -7.42 1.14
C GLY A 92 1.25 -6.12 1.68
N ILE A 93 2.54 -5.87 1.38
CA ILE A 93 3.21 -4.62 1.77
C ILE A 93 2.60 -3.42 1.02
N ALA A 94 2.40 -3.56 -0.29
CA ALA A 94 1.83 -2.49 -1.11
C ALA A 94 0.39 -2.13 -0.66
N SER A 95 -0.47 -3.13 -0.49
CA SER A 95 -1.86 -2.94 -0.02
C SER A 95 -1.94 -2.38 1.39
N GLY A 96 -1.10 -2.88 2.32
CA GLY A 96 -1.01 -2.36 3.67
C GLY A 96 -0.56 -0.90 3.71
N THR A 97 0.45 -0.53 2.90
CA THR A 97 0.93 0.86 2.80
C THR A 97 -0.16 1.77 2.22
N GLN A 98 -0.85 1.32 1.17
CA GLN A 98 -1.98 2.03 0.57
C GLN A 98 -3.09 2.27 1.60
N THR A 99 -3.40 1.27 2.43
CA THR A 99 -4.43 1.38 3.48
C THR A 99 -4.05 2.43 4.52
N GLU A 100 -2.80 2.43 5.00
CA GLU A 100 -2.34 3.40 6.00
C GLU A 100 -2.29 4.84 5.45
N LEU A 101 -1.86 5.02 4.20
CA LEU A 101 -1.91 6.33 3.53
C LEU A 101 -3.35 6.85 3.40
N THR A 102 -4.27 5.96 3.03
CA THR A 102 -5.69 6.27 2.90
C THR A 102 -6.28 6.73 4.24
N LYS A 103 -6.00 6.00 5.32
CA LYS A 103 -6.44 6.38 6.68
C LYS A 103 -5.89 7.73 7.13
N ALA A 104 -4.63 8.04 6.84
CA ALA A 104 -4.03 9.33 7.17
C ALA A 104 -4.75 10.49 6.46
N ALA A 105 -5.10 10.31 5.19
CA ALA A 105 -5.88 11.27 4.42
C ALA A 105 -7.32 11.42 4.97
N GLU A 106 -8.00 10.31 5.28
CA GLU A 106 -9.35 10.32 5.88
C GLU A 106 -9.38 11.11 7.18
N ALA A 107 -8.43 10.85 8.08
CA ALA A 107 -8.34 11.54 9.37
C ALA A 107 -8.25 13.06 9.17
N GLN A 108 -7.42 13.52 8.24
CA GLN A 108 -7.24 14.94 7.95
C GLN A 108 -8.50 15.57 7.33
N ILE A 109 -9.18 14.86 6.42
CA ILE A 109 -10.42 15.34 5.79
C ILE A 109 -11.55 15.42 6.82
N ALA A 110 -11.67 14.41 7.68
CA ALA A 110 -12.67 14.37 8.74
C ALA A 110 -12.46 15.53 9.74
N GLU A 111 -11.21 15.77 10.14
CA GLU A 111 -10.87 16.90 11.02
C GLU A 111 -11.19 18.25 10.36
N THR A 112 -10.79 18.42 9.09
CA THR A 112 -11.05 19.65 8.34
C THR A 112 -12.54 19.91 8.18
N SER A 113 -13.32 18.87 7.86
CA SER A 113 -14.77 18.94 7.74
C SER A 113 -15.41 19.35 9.07
N ARG A 114 -14.94 18.78 10.20
CA ARG A 114 -15.41 19.15 11.53
C ARG A 114 -15.13 20.62 11.85
N ARG A 115 -13.94 21.12 11.52
CA ARG A 115 -13.55 22.53 11.72
C ARG A 115 -14.41 23.47 10.87
N ILE A 116 -14.62 23.15 9.59
CA ILE A 116 -15.47 23.98 8.70
C ILE A 116 -16.93 23.96 9.17
N ASN A 117 -17.47 22.81 9.59
CA ASN A 117 -18.83 22.75 10.11
C ASN A 117 -19.00 23.60 11.38
N ALA A 118 -18.02 23.57 12.30
CA ALA A 118 -18.03 24.43 13.49
C ALA A 118 -18.03 25.93 13.12
N LEU A 119 -17.22 26.32 12.12
CA LEU A 119 -17.21 27.69 11.60
C LEU A 119 -18.54 28.07 10.95
N ILE A 120 -19.14 27.17 10.16
CA ILE A 120 -20.47 27.40 9.57
C ILE A 120 -21.52 27.59 10.66
N ASP A 121 -21.50 26.79 11.73
CA ASP A 121 -22.45 26.91 12.84
C ASP A 121 -22.28 28.23 13.60
N GLU A 122 -21.04 28.66 13.82
CA GLU A 122 -20.71 29.90 14.52
C GLU A 122 -21.07 31.14 13.69
N VAL A 123 -20.79 31.10 12.38
CA VAL A 123 -21.19 32.14 11.43
C VAL A 123 -22.70 32.16 11.29
N SER A 124 -23.38 31.04 11.07
CA SER A 124 -24.84 31.00 10.88
C SER A 124 -25.63 31.57 12.06
N LYS A 125 -25.09 31.48 13.29
CA LYS A 125 -25.71 32.07 14.49
C LYS A 125 -25.54 33.59 14.59
N ASN A 126 -24.54 34.16 13.91
CA ASN A 126 -24.11 35.56 14.06
C ASN A 126 -24.00 36.32 12.73
N ALA A 127 -24.39 35.72 11.60
CA ALA A 127 -24.08 36.26 10.28
C ALA A 127 -25.09 37.33 9.82
N PRO A 128 -24.61 38.42 9.18
CA PRO A 128 -25.46 39.35 8.46
C PRO A 128 -26.14 38.67 7.26
N ALA A 129 -27.31 39.17 6.87
CA ALA A 129 -27.99 38.77 5.64
C ALA A 129 -27.05 38.92 4.42
N GLY A 130 -27.05 37.92 3.51
CA GLY A 130 -26.19 37.89 2.31
C GLY A 130 -24.98 36.95 2.40
N SER A 131 -24.81 36.21 3.49
CA SER A 131 -23.71 35.26 3.73
C SER A 131 -23.98 33.84 3.20
N GLU A 132 -25.16 33.59 2.62
CA GLU A 132 -25.63 32.29 2.14
C GLU A 132 -24.73 31.72 1.04
N ASN A 133 -24.23 32.57 0.13
CA ASN A 133 -23.31 32.14 -0.94
C ASN A 133 -21.96 31.67 -0.40
N ALA A 134 -21.43 32.33 0.63
CA ALA A 134 -20.15 31.93 1.24
C ALA A 134 -20.28 30.58 1.97
N ILE A 135 -21.39 30.35 2.67
CA ILE A 135 -21.70 29.07 3.32
C ILE A 135 -21.86 27.94 2.27
N ALA A 136 -22.53 28.23 1.15
CA ALA A 136 -22.70 27.27 0.05
C ALA A 136 -21.36 26.86 -0.57
N ILE A 137 -20.44 27.82 -0.77
CA ILE A 137 -19.08 27.54 -1.26
C ILE A 137 -18.31 26.65 -0.27
N LEU A 138 -18.35 26.95 1.04
CA LEU A 138 -17.68 26.14 2.06
C LEU A 138 -18.21 24.69 2.10
N LYS A 139 -19.53 24.51 2.00
CA LYS A 139 -20.15 23.18 1.88
C LYS A 139 -19.72 22.45 0.61
N SER A 140 -19.62 23.16 -0.52
CA SER A 140 -19.14 22.59 -1.78
C SER A 140 -17.68 22.12 -1.69
N VAL A 141 -16.82 22.85 -0.97
CA VAL A 141 -15.41 22.46 -0.77
C VAL A 141 -15.32 21.15 0.00
N ILE A 142 -16.12 20.97 1.06
CA ILE A 142 -16.20 19.70 1.81
C ILE A 142 -16.68 18.57 0.87
N GLY A 143 -17.74 18.81 0.10
CA GLY A 143 -18.28 17.81 -0.85
C GLY A 143 -17.24 17.37 -1.89
N ASN A 144 -16.50 18.32 -2.46
CA ASN A 144 -15.46 18.05 -3.45
C ASN A 144 -14.26 17.31 -2.84
N ALA A 145 -13.88 17.64 -1.60
CA ALA A 145 -12.81 16.93 -0.89
C ALA A 145 -13.17 15.47 -0.63
N ASN A 146 -14.41 15.19 -0.21
CA ASN A 146 -14.91 13.84 0.00
C ASN A 146 -14.96 13.04 -1.32
N ALA A 147 -15.41 13.66 -2.41
CA ALA A 147 -15.42 13.01 -3.73
C ALA A 147 -14.00 12.71 -4.26
N GLY A 148 -13.05 13.64 -4.06
CA GLY A 148 -11.65 13.43 -4.41
C GLY A 148 -11.01 12.27 -3.63
N TYR A 149 -11.35 12.15 -2.34
CA TYR A 149 -10.95 11.03 -1.49
C TYR A 149 -11.51 9.69 -1.99
N GLU A 150 -12.82 9.62 -2.25
CA GLU A 150 -13.49 8.42 -2.77
C GLU A 150 -12.82 7.93 -4.05
N GLN A 151 -12.49 8.87 -4.95
CA GLN A 151 -11.80 8.59 -6.21
C GLN A 151 -10.37 8.08 -5.98
N LEU A 152 -9.62 8.67 -5.05
CA LEU A 152 -8.27 8.22 -4.68
C LEU A 152 -8.30 6.80 -4.11
N ASN A 153 -9.19 6.54 -3.15
CA ASN A 153 -9.33 5.22 -2.53
C ASN A 153 -9.72 4.16 -3.56
N LYS A 154 -10.67 4.48 -4.45
CA LYS A 154 -11.06 3.60 -5.57
C LYS A 154 -9.89 3.29 -6.50
N SER A 155 -9.13 4.31 -6.90
CA SER A 155 -8.01 4.16 -7.81
C SER A 155 -6.90 3.31 -7.18
N ALA A 156 -6.62 3.55 -5.90
CA ALA A 156 -5.64 2.81 -5.14
C ALA A 156 -6.05 1.33 -4.94
N LYS A 157 -7.34 1.07 -4.66
CA LYS A 157 -7.89 -0.29 -4.60
C LYS A 157 -7.79 -1.02 -5.94
N GLN A 158 -8.13 -0.36 -7.05
CA GLN A 158 -7.99 -0.94 -8.39
C GLN A 158 -6.53 -1.27 -8.72
N ALA A 159 -5.58 -0.44 -8.30
CA ALA A 159 -4.16 -0.73 -8.48
C ALA A 159 -3.72 -1.98 -7.69
N VAL A 160 -4.20 -2.14 -6.45
CA VAL A 160 -3.95 -3.34 -5.63
C VAL A 160 -4.58 -4.58 -6.27
N GLU A 161 -5.85 -4.51 -6.68
CA GLU A 161 -6.54 -5.62 -7.34
C GLU A 161 -5.84 -6.04 -8.64
N ALA A 162 -5.37 -5.06 -9.43
CA ALA A 162 -4.60 -5.34 -10.64
C ALA A 162 -3.25 -6.02 -10.33
N LEU A 163 -2.57 -5.62 -9.27
CA LEU A 163 -1.33 -6.27 -8.82
C LEU A 163 -1.60 -7.73 -8.43
N GLU A 164 -2.61 -7.98 -7.60
CA GLU A 164 -3.01 -9.31 -7.17
C GLU A 164 -3.40 -10.21 -8.34
N ALA A 165 -4.18 -9.68 -9.28
CA ALA A 165 -4.58 -10.41 -10.49
C ALA A 165 -3.36 -10.80 -11.35
N ASN A 166 -2.42 -9.87 -11.56
CA ASN A 166 -1.20 -10.17 -12.32
C ASN A 166 -0.32 -11.23 -11.64
N LEU A 167 -0.22 -11.20 -10.30
CA LEU A 167 0.51 -12.21 -9.54
C LEU A 167 -0.14 -13.59 -9.63
N ASN A 168 -1.47 -13.67 -9.50
CA ASN A 168 -2.20 -14.92 -9.64
C ASN A 168 -2.10 -15.49 -11.05
N ASN A 169 -2.15 -14.64 -12.08
CA ASN A 169 -1.99 -15.06 -13.47
C ASN A 169 -0.57 -15.58 -13.74
N ALA A 170 0.46 -14.90 -13.23
CA ALA A 170 1.84 -15.34 -13.35
C ALA A 170 2.06 -16.70 -12.64
N ALA A 171 1.51 -16.86 -11.43
CA ALA A 171 1.56 -18.13 -10.70
C ALA A 171 0.88 -19.26 -11.46
N THR A 172 -0.29 -18.98 -12.07
CA THR A 172 -1.04 -19.97 -12.86
C THR A 172 -0.30 -20.37 -14.12
N GLN A 173 0.27 -19.41 -14.87
CA GLN A 173 1.11 -19.71 -16.04
C GLN A 173 2.33 -20.55 -15.67
N PHE A 174 2.98 -20.22 -14.55
CA PHE A 174 4.13 -20.97 -14.08
C PHE A 174 3.76 -22.42 -13.70
N ALA A 175 2.62 -22.61 -13.02
CA ALA A 175 2.12 -23.95 -12.70
C ALA A 175 1.85 -24.76 -13.97
N GLN A 176 1.23 -24.15 -14.99
CA GLN A 176 0.94 -24.80 -16.27
C GLN A 176 2.18 -25.17 -17.07
N THR A 177 3.22 -24.32 -17.08
CA THR A 177 4.49 -24.64 -17.76
C THR A 177 5.24 -25.76 -17.05
N THR A 178 5.21 -25.78 -15.72
CA THR A 178 5.81 -26.84 -14.90
C THR A 178 5.09 -28.18 -15.10
N GLU A 179 3.75 -28.18 -15.14
CA GLU A 179 2.97 -29.39 -15.47
C GLU A 179 3.25 -29.91 -16.89
N LYS A 180 3.34 -29.01 -17.88
CA LYS A 180 3.68 -29.39 -19.26
C LYS A 180 5.08 -30.00 -19.35
N ALA A 181 6.06 -29.42 -18.68
CA ALA A 181 7.42 -29.95 -18.62
C ALA A 181 7.49 -31.32 -17.93
N ALA A 182 6.74 -31.51 -16.83
CA ALA A 182 6.64 -32.78 -16.11
C ALA A 182 5.92 -33.89 -16.91
N ARG A 183 4.97 -33.52 -17.78
CA ARG A 183 4.31 -34.49 -18.70
C ARG A 183 5.20 -34.86 -19.88
N ALA A 184 6.03 -33.95 -20.36
CA ALA A 184 6.97 -34.21 -21.46
C ALA A 184 8.11 -35.15 -21.06
N THR A 185 8.51 -35.16 -19.79
CA THR A 185 9.54 -36.07 -19.23
C THR A 185 9.03 -37.46 -18.86
N LYS A 186 7.70 -37.69 -18.91
CA LYS A 186 7.07 -39.00 -18.69
C LYS A 186 6.75 -39.77 -19.97
N LYS A 187 7.05 -39.22 -21.14
CA LYS A 187 6.98 -39.89 -22.45
C LYS A 187 8.37 -40.33 -22.88
#